data_AF-A0A7G1ILV4-F1
#
_entry.id   AF-A0A7G1ILV4-F1
#
_cell.length_a   1.000
_cell.length_b   1.000
_cell.length_c   1.000
_cell.angle_alpha   90.00
_cell.angle_beta   90.00
_cell.angle_gamma   90.00
#
_symmetry.space_group_name_H-M   'P 1'
#
loop_
_entity.id
_entity.type
_entity.pdbx_description
1 polymer ?
#
loop_
_entity_poly.entity_id
_entity_poly.type
_entity_poly.pdbx_seq_one_letter_code
_entity_poly.pdbx_strand_id
1 'polypeptide(L)'
;MLGITAAAFLSGSPATRSPVFLAFPAMTVASLVVTAVTGLGRGRDGSLDGERLDYLRYLTGLRATVTEIAVAQHYSLNWQHPEPEWLFTLVGGPRMWERRQADPDFCRVRIGRGTRPLATRLVASQLPAGQRADMVTVTALRRFLRAHSAITEAPWRSRYAMPSPSRATRSWYAG
;
A
#
# COMPACT_ATOMS: atom_id res chain seq x y z
N MET A 1 53.94 -15.61 -6.55
CA MET A 1 54.00 -17.04 -6.95
C MET A 1 53.68 -17.30 -8.42
N LEU A 2 53.20 -16.31 -9.20
CA LEU A 2 52.98 -16.43 -10.66
C LEU A 2 54.25 -16.34 -11.53
N GLY A 3 55.33 -15.74 -11.02
CA GLY A 3 56.59 -15.61 -11.79
C GLY A 3 57.41 -16.90 -11.87
N ILE A 4 57.29 -17.78 -10.88
CA ILE A 4 58.08 -19.02 -10.78
C ILE A 4 57.55 -20.08 -11.77
N THR A 5 56.24 -20.08 -12.03
CA THR A 5 55.61 -21.01 -12.98
C THR A 5 55.91 -20.65 -14.43
N ALA A 6 55.98 -19.35 -14.78
CA ALA A 6 56.36 -18.90 -16.12
C ALA A 6 57.83 -19.18 -16.43
N ALA A 7 58.73 -18.99 -15.45
CA ALA A 7 60.16 -19.25 -15.62
C ALA A 7 60.48 -20.75 -15.84
N ALA A 8 59.68 -21.65 -15.27
CA ALA A 8 59.85 -23.09 -15.43
C ALA A 8 59.37 -23.62 -16.81
N PHE A 9 58.52 -22.88 -17.52
CA PHE A 9 58.07 -23.24 -18.87
C PHE A 9 59.06 -22.82 -19.96
N LEU A 10 59.77 -21.70 -19.76
CA LEU A 10 60.79 -21.22 -20.72
C LEU A 10 62.16 -21.87 -20.50
N SER A 11 62.46 -22.30 -19.28
CA SER A 11 63.70 -22.99 -18.94
C SER A 11 63.43 -24.50 -18.93
N GLY A 12 63.75 -25.19 -20.03
CA GLY A 12 63.56 -26.64 -20.23
C GLY A 12 64.27 -27.52 -19.18
N SER A 13 63.74 -27.52 -17.96
CA SER A 13 64.32 -28.14 -16.78
C SER A 13 63.60 -29.47 -16.49
N PRO A 14 64.31 -30.57 -16.17
CA PRO A 14 63.74 -31.92 -16.02
C PRO A 14 62.75 -32.07 -14.84
N ALA A 15 62.55 -31.01 -14.03
CA ALA A 15 61.52 -30.93 -12.99
C ALA A 15 60.07 -30.93 -13.53
N THR A 16 59.90 -30.69 -14.83
CA THR A 16 58.60 -30.76 -15.54
C THR A 16 58.06 -32.18 -15.72
N ARG A 17 58.85 -33.22 -15.43
CA ARG A 17 58.42 -34.64 -15.49
C ARG A 17 57.79 -35.15 -14.20
N SER A 18 57.62 -34.31 -13.17
CA SER A 18 56.88 -34.73 -11.98
C SER A 18 55.37 -34.55 -12.23
N PRO A 19 54.56 -35.62 -12.17
CA PRO A 19 53.10 -35.53 -12.39
C PRO A 19 52.43 -34.59 -11.37
N VAL A 20 53.08 -34.37 -10.22
CA VAL A 20 52.64 -33.47 -9.15
C VAL A 20 52.73 -31.98 -9.55
N PHE A 21 53.73 -31.58 -10.35
CA PHE A 21 53.89 -30.18 -10.78
C PHE A 21 52.82 -29.74 -11.79
N LEU A 22 52.32 -30.66 -12.62
CA LEU A 22 51.23 -30.42 -13.57
C LEU A 22 49.83 -30.50 -12.93
N ALA A 23 49.68 -31.27 -11.85
CA ALA A 23 48.40 -31.47 -11.18
C ALA A 23 47.87 -30.19 -10.49
N PHE A 24 48.75 -29.40 -9.88
CA PHE A 24 48.37 -28.18 -9.15
C PHE A 24 47.69 -27.10 -10.05
N PRO A 25 48.28 -26.66 -11.17
CA PRO A 25 47.62 -25.69 -12.05
C PRO A 25 46.33 -26.26 -12.68
N ALA A 26 46.30 -27.56 -13.01
CA ALA A 26 45.10 -28.20 -13.54
C ALA A 26 43.92 -28.17 -12.55
N MET A 27 44.17 -28.45 -11.26
CA MET A 27 43.15 -28.38 -10.21
C MET A 27 42.63 -26.96 -10.00
N THR A 28 43.50 -25.95 -10.14
CA THR A 28 43.12 -24.54 -9.99
C THR A 28 42.17 -24.10 -11.12
N VAL A 29 42.48 -24.47 -12.37
CA VAL A 29 41.61 -24.22 -13.53
C VAL A 29 40.29 -24.96 -13.38
N ALA A 30 40.32 -26.23 -12.96
CA ALA A 30 39.10 -27.01 -12.70
C ALA A 30 38.21 -26.35 -11.63
N SER A 31 38.80 -25.85 -10.53
CA SER A 31 38.08 -25.14 -9.48
C SER A 31 37.45 -23.84 -9.96
N LEU A 32 38.14 -23.07 -10.81
CA LEU A 32 37.58 -21.86 -11.43
C LEU A 32 36.42 -22.18 -12.38
N VAL A 33 36.52 -23.25 -13.17
CA VAL A 33 35.43 -23.70 -14.05
C VAL A 33 34.23 -24.14 -13.22
N VAL A 34 34.44 -24.93 -12.16
CA VAL A 34 33.37 -25.33 -11.24
C VAL A 34 32.74 -24.11 -10.58
N THR A 35 33.52 -23.12 -10.14
CA THR A 35 33.02 -21.89 -9.50
C THR A 35 32.29 -20.98 -10.48
N ALA A 36 32.71 -20.93 -11.75
CA ALA A 36 31.98 -20.19 -12.79
C ALA A 36 30.63 -20.87 -13.09
N VAL A 37 30.63 -22.19 -13.29
CA VAL A 37 29.42 -22.97 -13.58
C VAL A 37 28.43 -22.97 -12.40
N THR A 38 28.92 -23.03 -11.16
CA THR A 38 28.09 -22.97 -9.95
C THR A 38 27.75 -21.54 -9.52
N GLY A 39 28.59 -20.56 -9.83
CA GLY A 39 28.41 -19.14 -9.50
C GLY A 39 27.41 -18.41 -10.41
N LEU A 40 27.16 -18.95 -11.60
CA LEU A 40 26.05 -18.55 -12.48
C LEU A 40 24.67 -18.86 -11.86
N GLY A 41 24.63 -19.66 -10.78
CA GLY A 41 23.45 -19.95 -9.97
C GLY A 41 23.08 -18.86 -8.95
N ARG A 42 23.53 -17.61 -9.12
CA ARG A 42 23.06 -16.41 -8.37
C ARG A 42 21.59 -16.03 -8.68
N GLY A 43 20.74 -17.01 -8.97
CA GLY A 43 19.32 -16.86 -9.33
C GLY A 43 18.37 -16.47 -8.20
N ARG A 44 18.88 -15.88 -7.11
CA ARG A 44 18.05 -15.39 -6.00
C ARG A 44 17.57 -13.94 -6.22
N ASP A 45 18.32 -13.16 -7.00
CA ASP A 45 17.99 -11.76 -7.24
C ASP A 45 16.82 -11.62 -8.24
N GLY A 46 16.82 -12.42 -9.32
CA GLY A 46 15.76 -12.38 -10.33
C GLY A 46 14.37 -12.81 -9.82
N SER A 47 14.30 -13.77 -8.90
CA SER A 47 13.01 -14.18 -8.32
C SER A 47 12.42 -13.13 -7.39
N LEU A 48 13.28 -12.45 -6.61
CA LEU A 48 12.85 -11.39 -5.69
C LEU A 48 12.38 -10.14 -6.44
N ASP A 49 13.05 -9.80 -7.55
CA ASP A 49 12.66 -8.67 -8.39
C ASP A 49 11.30 -8.93 -9.07
N GLY A 50 11.05 -10.16 -9.53
CA GLY A 50 9.74 -10.57 -10.07
C GLY A 50 8.61 -10.43 -9.04
N GLU A 51 8.79 -11.00 -7.84
CA GLU A 51 7.80 -10.93 -6.75
C GLU A 51 7.52 -9.47 -6.34
N ARG A 52 8.56 -8.61 -6.29
CA ARG A 52 8.41 -7.19 -6.02
C ARG A 52 7.56 -6.50 -7.10
N LEU A 53 7.84 -6.74 -8.38
CA LEU A 53 7.12 -6.13 -9.49
C LEU A 53 5.65 -6.54 -9.49
N ASP A 54 5.35 -7.81 -9.24
CA ASP A 54 3.98 -8.31 -9.17
C ASP A 54 3.21 -7.69 -8.01
N TYR A 55 3.84 -7.53 -6.84
CA TYR A 55 3.21 -6.87 -5.71
C TYR A 55 2.92 -5.38 -5.97
N LEU A 56 3.86 -4.66 -6.59
CA LEU A 56 3.65 -3.26 -6.97
C LEU A 56 2.56 -3.11 -8.03
N ARG A 57 2.46 -4.06 -8.96
CA ARG A 57 1.37 -4.14 -9.93
C ARG A 57 0.03 -4.37 -9.24
N TYR A 58 -0.01 -5.27 -8.26
CA TYR A 58 -1.19 -5.48 -7.41
C TYR A 58 -1.62 -4.19 -6.70
N LEU A 59 -0.70 -3.47 -6.04
CA LEU A 59 -1.01 -2.18 -5.40
C LEU A 59 -1.51 -1.13 -6.40
N THR A 60 -0.99 -1.15 -7.62
CA THR A 60 -1.42 -0.24 -8.69
C THR A 60 -2.85 -0.55 -9.13
N GLY A 61 -3.21 -1.83 -9.26
CA GLY A 61 -4.59 -2.25 -9.52
C GLY A 61 -5.54 -1.88 -8.38
N LEU A 62 -5.12 -2.16 -7.14
CA LEU A 62 -5.91 -1.82 -5.94
C LEU A 62 -6.16 -0.31 -5.83
N ARG A 63 -5.21 0.53 -6.24
CA ARG A 63 -5.38 1.98 -6.28
C ARG A 63 -6.60 2.42 -7.09
N ALA A 64 -6.84 1.80 -8.24
CA ALA A 64 -7.97 2.16 -9.10
C ALA A 64 -9.29 1.89 -8.35
N THR A 65 -9.45 0.70 -7.79
CA THR A 65 -10.63 0.31 -7.01
C THR A 65 -10.83 1.22 -5.79
N VAL A 66 -9.78 1.52 -5.04
CA VAL A 66 -9.88 2.38 -3.86
C VAL A 66 -10.26 3.81 -4.23
N THR A 67 -9.73 4.31 -5.35
CA THR A 67 -10.09 5.66 -5.86
C THR A 67 -11.55 5.72 -6.27
N GLU A 68 -12.06 4.68 -6.93
CA GLU A 68 -13.48 4.58 -7.29
C GLU A 68 -14.38 4.58 -6.05
N ILE A 69 -14.05 3.79 -5.04
CA ILE A 69 -14.77 3.77 -3.75
C ILE A 69 -14.73 5.16 -3.09
N ALA A 70 -13.57 5.83 -3.11
CA ALA A 70 -13.42 7.16 -2.55
C ALA A 70 -14.31 8.19 -3.27
N VAL A 71 -14.36 8.15 -4.61
CA VAL A 71 -15.22 9.03 -5.41
C VAL A 71 -16.71 8.75 -5.13
N ALA A 72 -17.11 7.47 -5.11
CA ALA A 72 -18.49 7.08 -4.81
C ALA A 72 -18.92 7.53 -3.40
N GLN A 73 -18.03 7.37 -2.41
CA GLN A 73 -18.28 7.85 -1.05
C GLN A 73 -18.37 9.37 -1.01
N HIS A 74 -17.48 10.10 -1.70
CA HIS A 74 -17.51 11.56 -1.75
C HIS A 74 -18.82 12.06 -2.37
N TYR A 75 -19.24 11.47 -3.49
CA TYR A 75 -20.51 11.77 -4.14
C TYR A 75 -21.70 11.50 -3.22
N SER A 76 -21.74 10.34 -2.57
CA SER A 76 -22.80 9.97 -1.62
C SER A 76 -22.89 10.96 -0.45
N LEU A 77 -21.74 11.40 0.07
CA LEU A 77 -21.70 12.40 1.14
C LEU A 77 -22.18 13.77 0.68
N ASN A 78 -21.80 14.23 -0.51
CA ASN A 78 -22.30 15.49 -1.06
C ASN A 78 -23.79 15.43 -1.40
N TRP A 79 -24.28 14.27 -1.85
CA TRP A 79 -25.70 14.07 -2.09
C TRP A 79 -26.51 14.23 -0.81
N GLN A 80 -26.06 13.61 0.29
CA GLN A 80 -26.70 13.70 1.60
C GLN A 80 -26.50 15.07 2.26
N HIS A 81 -25.36 15.69 2.04
CA HIS A 81 -24.93 16.93 2.71
C HIS A 81 -24.44 17.93 1.65
N PRO A 82 -25.36 18.48 0.83
CA PRO A 82 -25.01 19.40 -0.25
C PRO A 82 -24.40 20.68 0.29
N GLU A 83 -23.77 21.44 -0.59
CA GLU A 83 -23.19 22.72 -0.22
C GLU A 83 -24.29 23.74 0.13
N PRO A 84 -24.09 24.56 1.17
CA PRO A 84 -25.12 25.49 1.64
C PRO A 84 -25.62 26.44 0.56
N GLU A 85 -24.73 26.84 -0.34
CA GLU A 85 -25.05 27.70 -1.48
C GLU A 85 -26.02 27.05 -2.46
N TRP A 86 -26.12 25.71 -2.52
CA TRP A 86 -27.04 25.00 -3.43
C TRP A 86 -28.36 24.61 -2.77
N LEU A 87 -28.55 24.87 -1.48
CA LEU A 87 -29.77 24.44 -0.77
C LEU A 87 -31.04 25.08 -1.35
N PHE A 88 -30.94 26.30 -1.88
CA PHE A 88 -32.08 26.98 -2.49
C PHE A 88 -32.64 26.22 -3.70
N THR A 89 -31.83 25.43 -4.42
CA THR A 89 -32.28 24.66 -5.59
C THR A 89 -33.14 23.46 -5.20
N LEU A 90 -33.11 23.04 -3.92
CA LEU A 90 -33.91 21.92 -3.43
C LEU A 90 -35.31 22.36 -2.98
N VAL A 91 -35.52 23.66 -2.79
CA VAL A 91 -36.81 24.22 -2.36
C VAL A 91 -37.86 23.99 -3.45
N GLY A 92 -39.00 23.43 -3.08
CA GLY A 92 -40.08 23.05 -4.00
C GLY A 92 -39.83 21.77 -4.80
N GLY A 93 -38.65 21.16 -4.67
CA GLY A 93 -38.31 19.90 -5.33
C GLY A 93 -38.71 18.66 -4.52
N PRO A 94 -38.61 17.45 -5.12
CA PRO A 94 -38.95 16.19 -4.46
C PRO A 94 -38.03 15.84 -3.29
N ARG A 95 -36.85 16.47 -3.24
CA ARG A 95 -35.87 16.32 -2.16
C ARG A 95 -36.11 17.27 -0.99
N MET A 96 -37.06 18.20 -1.12
CA MET A 96 -37.50 19.03 -0.02
C MET A 96 -38.16 18.13 1.03
N TRP A 97 -37.60 18.10 2.24
CA TRP A 97 -38.09 17.27 3.35
C TRP A 97 -38.01 15.75 3.13
N GLU A 98 -36.99 15.28 2.39
CA GLU A 98 -36.80 13.84 2.16
C GLU A 98 -36.47 13.02 3.42
N ARG A 99 -35.96 13.67 4.49
CA ARG A 99 -35.49 13.01 5.72
C ARG A 99 -36.58 12.88 6.79
N ARG A 100 -36.80 11.66 7.27
CA ARG A 100 -37.75 11.28 8.33
C ARG A 100 -37.02 11.04 9.65
N GLN A 101 -37.75 11.09 10.77
CA GLN A 101 -37.20 10.83 12.11
C GLN A 101 -36.58 9.43 12.26
N ALA A 102 -37.07 8.45 11.50
CA ALA A 102 -36.55 7.08 11.48
C ALA A 102 -35.23 6.94 10.72
N ASP A 103 -34.84 7.93 9.90
CA ASP A 103 -33.67 7.81 9.05
C ASP A 103 -32.39 7.96 9.87
N PRO A 104 -31.34 7.18 9.55
CA PRO A 104 -30.09 7.21 10.30
C PRO A 104 -29.40 8.58 10.22
N ASP A 105 -29.68 9.38 9.19
CA ASP A 105 -29.14 10.72 8.95
C ASP A 105 -30.07 11.87 9.39
N PHE A 106 -31.15 11.58 10.12
CA PHE A 106 -32.00 12.59 10.73
C PHE A 106 -31.22 13.47 11.72
N CYS A 107 -31.52 14.78 11.72
CA CYS A 107 -30.81 15.80 12.51
C CYS A 107 -29.27 15.81 12.32
N ARG A 108 -28.77 15.36 11.16
CA ARG A 108 -27.36 15.53 10.78
C ARG A 108 -27.20 16.67 9.79
N VAL A 109 -26.37 17.63 10.16
CA VAL A 109 -26.16 18.84 9.36
C VAL A 109 -24.69 19.01 9.05
N ARG A 110 -24.43 19.52 7.85
CA ARG A 110 -23.11 19.90 7.37
C ARG A 110 -22.62 21.14 8.13
N ILE A 111 -21.45 21.05 8.73
CA ILE A 111 -20.80 22.19 9.41
C ILE A 111 -19.57 22.69 8.62
N GLY A 112 -19.01 21.84 7.75
CA GLY A 112 -17.85 22.22 6.95
C GLY A 112 -17.38 21.09 6.04
N ARG A 113 -16.14 21.19 5.58
CA ARG A 113 -15.40 20.16 4.85
C ARG A 113 -14.23 19.69 5.72
N GLY A 114 -13.84 18.43 5.59
CA GLY A 114 -12.71 17.89 6.34
C GLY A 114 -12.33 16.48 5.91
N THR A 115 -11.36 15.91 6.60
CA THR A 115 -10.87 14.56 6.33
C THR A 115 -11.77 13.53 7.01
N ARG A 116 -12.21 12.52 6.25
CA ARG A 116 -13.00 11.40 6.76
C ARG A 116 -12.36 10.07 6.40
N PRO A 117 -12.44 9.05 7.27
CA PRO A 117 -11.96 7.72 6.92
C PRO A 117 -12.73 7.18 5.72
N LEU A 118 -12.03 6.39 4.90
CA LEU A 118 -12.66 5.61 3.84
C LEU A 118 -13.67 4.64 4.47
N ALA A 119 -14.86 4.53 3.88
CA ALA A 119 -15.93 3.68 4.39
C ALA A 119 -15.52 2.21 4.36
N THR A 120 -14.75 1.82 3.34
CA THR A 120 -14.11 0.51 3.26
C THR A 120 -12.78 0.56 3.98
N ARG A 121 -12.64 -0.21 5.06
CA ARG A 121 -11.39 -0.28 5.83
C ARG A 121 -10.31 -1.02 5.02
N LEU A 122 -9.21 -0.34 4.73
CA LEU A 122 -8.02 -0.96 4.17
C LEU A 122 -7.24 -1.69 5.28
N VAL A 123 -6.97 -2.98 5.09
CA VAL A 123 -6.24 -3.82 6.03
C VAL A 123 -5.02 -4.41 5.32
N ALA A 124 -3.86 -4.35 5.98
CA ALA A 124 -2.65 -4.99 5.47
C ALA A 124 -2.81 -6.52 5.46
N SER A 125 -2.45 -7.15 4.35
CA SER A 125 -2.36 -8.61 4.26
C SER A 125 -1.31 -9.13 5.25
N GLN A 126 -1.61 -10.21 5.95
CA GLN A 126 -0.63 -10.88 6.80
C GLN A 126 0.36 -11.66 5.93
N LEU A 127 1.66 -11.55 6.24
CA LEU A 127 2.66 -12.38 5.59
C LEU A 127 2.56 -13.83 6.09
N PRO A 128 2.78 -14.83 5.23
CA PRO A 128 2.93 -16.21 5.65
C PRO A 128 4.04 -16.35 6.70
N ALA A 129 3.84 -17.25 7.67
CA ALA A 129 4.81 -17.49 8.73
C ALA A 129 6.17 -17.93 8.15
N GLY A 130 7.27 -17.34 8.65
CA GLY A 130 8.64 -17.66 8.23
C GLY A 130 9.13 -16.93 6.98
N GLN A 131 8.27 -16.20 6.26
CA GLN A 131 8.69 -15.41 5.11
C GLN A 131 9.14 -14.01 5.54
N ARG A 132 10.29 -13.55 5.02
CA ARG A 132 10.79 -12.19 5.26
C ARG A 132 10.17 -11.25 4.23
N ALA A 133 9.57 -10.16 4.70
CA ALA A 133 9.04 -9.13 3.81
C ALA A 133 10.18 -8.25 3.24
N ASP A 134 10.12 -7.95 1.95
CA ASP A 134 11.00 -6.98 1.32
C ASP A 134 10.70 -5.56 1.83
N MET A 135 11.75 -4.77 2.11
CA MET A 135 11.59 -3.42 2.65
C MET A 135 10.87 -2.49 1.65
N VAL A 136 11.06 -2.71 0.35
CA VAL A 136 10.41 -1.89 -0.69
C VAL A 136 8.90 -2.13 -0.68
N THR A 137 8.47 -3.39 -0.65
CA THR A 137 7.03 -3.74 -0.66
C THR A 137 6.34 -3.31 0.64
N VAL A 138 6.98 -3.47 1.79
CA VAL A 138 6.46 -2.98 3.09
C VAL A 138 6.31 -1.47 3.09
N THR A 139 7.31 -0.74 2.59
CA THR A 139 7.27 0.74 2.54
C THR A 139 6.21 1.22 1.56
N ALA A 140 6.09 0.58 0.40
CA ALA A 140 5.05 0.87 -0.59
C ALA A 140 3.65 0.65 -0.02
N LEU A 141 3.40 -0.47 0.66
CA LEU A 141 2.13 -0.75 1.32
C LEU A 141 1.79 0.29 2.40
N ARG A 142 2.75 0.63 3.27
CA ARG A 142 2.54 1.64 4.32
C ARG A 142 2.18 3.01 3.73
N ARG A 143 2.88 3.42 2.67
CA ARG A 143 2.58 4.66 1.94
C ARG A 143 1.20 4.60 1.29
N PHE A 144 0.86 3.47 0.67
CA PHE A 144 -0.45 3.25 0.06
C PHE A 144 -1.58 3.39 1.08
N LEU A 145 -1.47 2.71 2.23
CA LEU A 145 -2.46 2.77 3.31
C LEU A 145 -2.62 4.20 3.84
N ARG A 146 -1.52 4.91 4.12
CA ARG A 146 -1.59 6.30 4.60
C ARG A 146 -2.26 7.24 3.60
N ALA A 147 -1.97 7.06 2.31
CA ALA A 147 -2.50 7.95 1.27
C ALA A 147 -3.99 7.71 0.98
N HIS A 148 -4.47 6.46 1.11
CA HIS A 148 -5.83 6.10 0.69
C HIS A 148 -6.75 5.64 1.84
N SER A 149 -6.30 5.73 3.10
CA SER A 149 -7.15 5.42 4.26
C SER A 149 -8.25 6.44 4.53
N ALA A 150 -8.15 7.63 3.92
CA ALA A 150 -9.07 8.73 4.16
C ALA A 150 -9.36 9.52 2.88
N ILE A 151 -10.54 10.14 2.84
CA ILE A 151 -10.98 11.06 1.82
C ILE A 151 -10.85 12.47 2.39
N THR A 152 -10.20 13.34 1.63
CA THR A 152 -10.05 14.76 1.96
C THR A 152 -11.23 15.55 1.39
N GLU A 153 -11.49 16.74 1.91
CA GLU A 153 -12.53 17.65 1.41
C GLU A 153 -13.96 17.07 1.43
N ALA A 154 -14.23 16.09 2.29
CA ALA A 154 -15.53 15.47 2.44
C ALA A 154 -16.43 16.29 3.40
N PRO A 155 -17.76 16.34 3.20
CA PRO A 155 -18.67 17.00 4.12
C PRO A 155 -18.52 16.48 5.56
N TRP A 156 -18.18 17.39 6.46
CA TRP A 156 -18.15 17.14 7.90
C TRP A 156 -19.54 17.40 8.48
N ARG A 157 -20.01 16.45 9.30
CA ARG A 157 -21.34 16.50 9.92
C ARG A 157 -21.23 16.42 11.43
N SER A 158 -22.01 17.22 12.12
CA SER A 158 -22.32 16.99 13.53
C SER A 158 -23.72 16.43 13.66
N ARG A 159 -23.91 15.59 14.68
CA ARG A 159 -25.25 15.21 15.12
C ARG A 159 -25.76 16.36 15.98
N TYR A 160 -26.79 17.06 15.52
CA TYR A 160 -27.52 17.93 16.41
C TYR A 160 -28.33 17.07 17.36
N ALA A 161 -28.02 17.16 18.65
CA ALA A 161 -28.86 16.59 19.68
C ALA A 161 -30.13 17.45 19.74
N MET A 162 -31.26 16.89 19.34
CA MET A 162 -32.55 17.56 19.51
C MET A 162 -32.82 17.67 21.02
N PRO A 163 -33.08 18.87 21.56
CA PRO A 163 -33.48 18.98 22.96
C PRO A 163 -34.79 18.21 23.14
N SER A 164 -34.81 17.31 24.13
CA SER A 164 -35.98 16.47 24.42
C SER A 164 -37.20 17.35 24.70
N PRO A 165 -38.37 17.08 24.07
CA PRO A 165 -39.56 17.92 24.21
C PRO A 165 -40.14 17.94 25.64
N SER A 166 -39.68 17.08 26.55
CA SER A 166 -40.26 16.96 27.90
C SER A 166 -39.87 18.05 28.90
N ARG A 167 -39.01 19.03 28.55
CA ARG A 167 -38.62 20.13 29.47
C ARG A 167 -39.29 21.46 29.21
N ALA A 168 -40.00 21.64 28.09
CA ALA A 168 -40.56 22.94 27.71
C ALA A 168 -41.98 23.22 28.24
N THR A 169 -42.69 22.23 28.77
CA THR A 169 -44.11 22.38 29.14
C THR A 169 -44.36 22.82 30.59
N ARG A 170 -43.32 23.01 31.43
CA ARG A 170 -43.51 23.37 32.85
C ARG A 170 -43.41 24.87 33.18
N SER A 171 -43.12 25.72 32.20
CA SER A 171 -42.83 27.14 32.42
C SER A 171 -43.96 28.11 31.99
N TRP A 172 -45.03 27.63 31.36
CA TRP A 172 -46.05 28.50 30.76
C TRP A 172 -47.40 28.53 31.51
N TYR A 173 -47.49 27.90 32.69
CA TYR A 173 -48.70 27.89 33.54
C TYR A 173 -48.46 28.40 34.97
N ALA A 174 -47.36 29.12 35.20
CA ALA A 174 -47.10 29.79 36.48
C ALA A 174 -46.78 31.26 36.20
N GLY A 175 -47.84 32.05 36.08
CA GLY A 175 -47.80 33.50 35.87
C GLY A 175 -49.21 34.05 35.84
#